data_AF-A0A3N4IIX6-F1
#
_entry.id   AF-A0A3N4IIX6-F1
#
_cell.length_a   1.000
_cell.length_b   1.000
_cell.length_c   1.000
_cell.angle_alpha   90.00
_cell.angle_beta   90.00
_cell.angle_gamma   90.00
#
_symmetry.space_group_name_H-M   'P 1'
#
loop_
_entity.id
_entity.type
_entity.pdbx_description
1 polymer ?
#
loop_
_entity_poly.entity_id
_entity_poly.type
_entity_poly.pdbx_seq_one_letter_code
_entity_poly.pdbx_strand_id
1 'polypeptide(L)' 'LRPVDRPERGSFPLDHDGECKPVKERYLACLKKAKGTNQMDCRLLAKEYLKCRMDR' A
#
# COMPACT_ATOMS: atom_id res chain seq x y z
N LEU A 1 -29.23 -7.39 -4.09
CA LEU A 1 -27.83 -7.16 -4.54
C LEU A 1 -27.57 -5.67 -4.42
N ARG A 2 -26.62 -5.25 -3.58
CA ARG A 2 -26.30 -3.83 -3.43
C ARG A 2 -25.50 -3.41 -4.67
N PRO A 3 -25.94 -2.40 -5.44
CA PRO A 3 -25.20 -1.94 -6.62
C PRO A 3 -23.77 -1.56 -6.20
N VAL A 4 -22.78 -2.05 -6.95
CA VAL A 4 -21.40 -1.58 -6.80
C VAL A 4 -21.34 -0.25 -7.52
N ASP A 5 -21.68 0.82 -6.81
CA ASP A 5 -21.49 2.17 -7.30
C ASP A 5 -20.00 2.42 -7.53
N ARG A 6 -19.66 3.13 -8.61
CA ARG A 6 -18.27 3.47 -8.91
C ARG A 6 -17.70 4.31 -7.75
N PRO A 7 -16.43 4.10 -7.36
CA PRO A 7 -15.80 4.91 -6.32
C PRO A 7 -15.90 6.40 -6.64
N GLU A 8 -16.45 7.20 -5.72
CA GLU A 8 -16.57 8.66 -5.88
C GLU A 8 -15.20 9.35 -5.99
N ARG A 9 -14.18 8.75 -5.38
CA ARG A 9 -12.77 9.08 -5.54
C ARG A 9 -12.16 7.90 -6.30
N GLY A 10 -11.60 8.15 -7.49
CA GLY A 10 -11.13 7.12 -8.42
C GLY A 10 -10.42 5.94 -7.75
N SER A 11 -10.47 4.77 -8.39
CA SER A 11 -9.89 3.54 -7.84
C SER A 11 -8.39 3.72 -7.58
N PHE A 12 -7.97 3.47 -6.34
CA PHE A 12 -6.55 3.44 -6.00
C PHE A 12 -5.84 2.40 -6.89
N PRO A 13 -4.73 2.75 -7.58
CA PRO A 13 -4.00 1.81 -8.43
C PRO A 13 -3.65 0.53 -7.69
N LEU A 14 -4.14 -0.58 -8.21
CA LEU A 14 -3.90 -1.89 -7.63
C LEU A 14 -2.68 -2.51 -8.31
N ASP A 15 -1.77 -3.03 -7.49
CA ASP A 15 -0.59 -3.80 -7.90
C ASP A 15 -1.00 -5.23 -8.31
N HIS A 16 -1.67 -5.36 -9.46
CA HIS A 16 -2.25 -6.64 -9.92
C HIS A 16 -1.16 -7.68 -10.20
N ASP A 17 -0.09 -7.27 -10.86
CA ASP A 17 1.03 -8.15 -11.24
C ASP A 17 2.06 -8.33 -10.11
N GLY A 18 1.87 -7.63 -8.98
CA GLY A 18 2.69 -7.79 -7.78
C GLY A 18 4.10 -7.21 -7.90
N GLU A 19 4.35 -6.29 -8.83
CA GLU A 19 5.64 -5.62 -9.02
C GLU A 19 6.09 -4.87 -7.77
N CYS A 20 5.14 -4.35 -6.98
CA CYS A 20 5.42 -3.64 -5.73
C CYS A 20 5.49 -4.56 -4.50
N LYS A 21 5.37 -5.89 -4.66
CA LYS A 21 5.42 -6.88 -3.57
C LYS A 21 6.68 -6.76 -2.69
N PRO A 22 7.91 -6.56 -3.21
CA PRO A 22 9.10 -6.45 -2.36
C PRO A 22 9.03 -5.26 -1.39
N VAL A 23 8.54 -4.11 -1.85
CA VAL A 23 8.39 -2.90 -1.02
C VAL A 23 7.25 -3.07 -0.02
N LYS A 24 6.15 -3.69 -0.44
CA LYS A 24 5.04 -4.08 0.43
C LYS A 24 5.52 -4.96 1.58
N GLU A 25 6.33 -5.99 1.31
CA GLU A 25 6.85 -6.90 2.33
C GLU A 25 7.76 -6.19 3.33
N ARG A 26 8.63 -5.28 2.87
CA ARG A 26 9.44 -4.43 3.75
C ARG A 26 8.57 -3.57 4.67
N TYR A 27 7.54 -2.93 4.12
CA TYR A 27 6.60 -2.10 4.89
C TYR A 27 5.84 -2.93 5.94
N LEU A 28 5.27 -4.08 5.55
CA LEU A 28 4.53 -4.95 6.48
C LEU A 28 5.45 -5.55 7.56
N ALA A 29 6.69 -5.90 7.22
CA ALA A 29 7.68 -6.34 8.19
C ALA A 29 8.03 -5.22 9.19
N CYS A 30 8.09 -3.96 8.76
CA CYS A 30 8.28 -2.81 9.64
C CYS A 30 7.12 -2.67 10.63
N LEU A 31 5.88 -2.71 10.15
CA LEU A 31 4.70 -2.66 11.02
C LEU A 31 4.69 -3.80 12.03
N LYS A 32 5.02 -5.03 11.61
CA LYS A 32 5.10 -6.18 12.51
C LYS A 32 6.12 -5.97 13.63
N LYS A 33 7.30 -5.43 13.31
CA LYS A 33 8.33 -5.08 14.30
C LYS A 33 7.87 -3.97 15.24
N ALA A 34 7.17 -2.96 14.71
CA ALA A 34 6.61 -1.84 15.46
C ALA A 34 5.26 -2.15 16.15
N LYS A 35 4.88 -3.43 16.26
CA LYS A 35 3.63 -3.88 16.89
C LYS A 35 2.37 -3.21 16.30
N GLY A 36 2.35 -3.08 14.98
CA GLY A 36 1.26 -2.42 14.23
C GLY A 36 1.32 -0.89 14.21
N THR A 37 2.27 -0.28 14.92
CA THR A 37 2.43 1.18 14.92
C THR A 37 3.15 1.63 13.65
N ASN A 38 2.54 2.56 12.89
CA ASN A 38 3.19 3.15 11.73
C ASN A 38 4.17 4.28 12.14
N GLN A 39 5.28 3.87 12.74
CA GLN A 39 6.39 4.74 13.16
C GLN A 39 7.08 5.40 11.96
N MET A 40 7.97 6.36 12.21
CA MET A 40 8.58 7.17 11.13
C MET A 40 9.26 6.33 10.04
N ASP A 41 10.00 5.28 10.41
CA ASP A 41 10.65 4.40 9.44
C ASP A 41 9.63 3.63 8.58
N CYS A 42 8.52 3.19 9.18
CA CYS A 42 7.46 2.52 8.46
C CYS A 42 6.69 3.48 7.54
N ARG A 43 6.59 4.77 7.90
CA ARG A 43 5.99 5.81 7.03
C ARG A 43 6.80 6.06 5.77
N LEU A 44 8.13 5.99 5.85
CA LEU A 44 8.99 6.08 4.67
C LEU A 44 8.78 4.89 3.73
N LEU A 45 8.70 3.68 4.28
CA LEU A 45 8.38 2.46 3.51
C LEU A 45 6.96 2.50 2.92
N ALA A 46 5.99 3.05 3.66
CA ALA A 46 4.63 3.25 3.16
C ALA A 46 4.60 4.22 1.97
N LYS A 47 5.38 5.32 2.04
CA LYS A 47 5.52 6.27 0.94
C LYS A 47 6.15 5.61 -0.29
N GLU A 48 7.19 4.81 -0.12
CA GLU A 48 7.85 4.06 -1.19
C GLU A 48 6.87 3.06 -1.85
N TYR A 49 6.11 2.33 -1.04
CA TYR A 49 5.10 1.39 -1.54
C TYR A 49 3.96 2.10 -2.29
N LEU A 50 3.47 3.23 -1.77
CA LEU A 50 2.44 4.03 -2.44
C LEU A 50 2.95 4.60 -3.76
N LYS A 51 4.19 5.11 -3.78
CA LYS A 51 4.81 5.62 -5.01
C LYS A 51 4.95 4.53 -6.06
N CYS A 52 5.40 3.34 -5.67
CA CYS A 52 5.51 2.21 -6.58
C CYS A 52 4.18 1.91 -7.27
N ARG A 53 3.06 1.93 -6.53
CA ARG A 53 1.73 1.69 -7.10
C ARG A 53 1.21 2.81 -7.99
N MET A 54 1.69 4.03 -7.82
CA MET A 54 1.27 5.18 -8.64
C MET A 54 2.10 5.32 -9.92
N ASP A 55 3.35 4.86 -9.91
CA ASP A 55 4.28 4.94 -11.04
C ASP A 55 4.09 3.78 -12.06
N ARG A 56 3.25 2.78 -11.73
CA ARG A 56 2.99 1.57 -12.53
C ARG A 56 1.54 1.51 -13.00
#